data_AF-A0A2G8HWU1-F1
#
_entry.id   AF-A0A2G8HWU1-F1
#
_cell.length_a   1.000
_cell.length_b   1.000
_cell.length_c   1.000
_cell.angle_alpha   90.00
_cell.angle_beta   90.00
_cell.angle_gamma   90.00
#
_symmetry.space_group_name_H-M   'P 1'
#
loop_
_entity.id
_entity.type
_entity.pdbx_description
1 polymer ?
#
loop_
_entity_poly.entity_id
_entity_poly.type
_entity_poly.pdbx_seq_one_letter_code
_entity_poly.pdbx_strand_id
1 'polypeptide(L)'
;MSTLKKIIPLLILLSSNVYCDEMKNINEVLLERKFPVRVMDKNFNVTKEDILVEAKVIGTHSFIGSNPAREFADNRVCDLNVKGMLNTKFQQSESYGKIDTISLYGDYSIDRENTLNQYKAFNDQNSYRGLDCEKSILRLNSYLFKWQYRRAMKLDKDFVLFTVKDIITPEENLFFVYPKFNLSEELLTFINEKIISNVYKRVLDRSADEYELEAALENKEGEDWGYDLQENLVEKFEKEESQNLDEEITLLLEQNDSIDYLVENFWIDHCLSSDIDYELYLAKDCLINLSSNSKIENFVQLDKQCKSRRKLENLLRDYFPSNGEKCQEMARAGYYGNEAKLKISAIKNQASDLSNHLDRTYLKYRNIYERVLDLVKTDGDLYGQILQNKNQFERTLKSIDWDHQLFYEGYKDFGKEEELIRKLENNLHRIPTIIRPGWIDPVRPYDLSGIDFPRR
;
A
#
# COMPACT_ATOMS: atom_id res chain seq x y z
N MET A 1 -25.57 13.33 72.08
CA MET A 1 -25.17 12.81 70.76
C MET A 1 -25.81 13.66 69.68
N SER A 2 -24.97 14.22 68.81
CA SER A 2 -25.20 15.47 68.09
C SER A 2 -26.31 15.41 67.03
N THR A 3 -27.06 16.51 66.94
CA THR A 3 -27.94 16.88 65.82
C THR A 3 -27.31 16.62 64.45
N LEU A 4 -25.98 16.78 64.32
CA LEU A 4 -25.23 16.41 63.11
C LEU A 4 -25.41 14.94 62.69
N LYS A 5 -25.44 13.97 63.61
CA LYS A 5 -25.62 12.55 63.28
C LYS A 5 -27.04 12.21 62.76
N LYS A 6 -28.03 13.07 63.03
CA LYS A 6 -29.41 12.95 62.48
C LYS A 6 -29.58 13.69 61.16
N ILE A 7 -28.78 14.75 60.92
CA ILE A 7 -28.81 15.53 59.69
C ILE A 7 -28.14 14.78 58.54
N ILE A 8 -27.06 14.01 58.80
CA ILE A 8 -26.35 13.27 57.74
C ILE A 8 -27.24 12.24 57.04
N PRO A 9 -28.01 11.37 57.71
CA PRO A 9 -28.95 10.46 57.04
C PRO A 9 -30.04 11.22 56.28
N LEU A 10 -30.50 12.38 56.79
CA LEU A 10 -31.51 13.21 56.13
C LEU A 10 -30.97 13.90 54.87
N LEU A 11 -29.72 14.36 54.90
CA LEU A 11 -29.00 14.90 53.74
C LEU A 11 -28.68 13.80 52.73
N ILE A 12 -28.30 12.61 53.19
CA ILE A 12 -28.10 11.44 52.32
C ILE A 12 -29.43 11.06 51.66
N LEU A 13 -30.55 11.03 52.40
CA LEU A 13 -31.90 10.79 51.88
C LEU A 13 -32.39 11.88 50.90
N LEU A 14 -32.04 13.15 51.13
CA LEU A 14 -32.34 14.25 50.21
C LEU A 14 -31.46 14.22 48.95
N SER A 15 -30.19 13.78 49.07
CA SER A 15 -29.26 13.60 47.95
C SER A 15 -29.44 12.26 47.20
N SER A 16 -30.15 11.31 47.81
CA SER A 16 -30.51 10.02 47.21
C SER A 16 -31.90 10.05 46.57
N ASN A 17 -32.43 11.24 46.23
CA ASN A 17 -33.24 11.34 45.02
C ASN A 17 -32.33 10.95 43.87
N VAL A 18 -32.19 9.63 43.68
CA VAL A 18 -31.58 9.03 42.51
C VAL A 18 -32.32 9.66 41.34
N TYR A 19 -31.66 10.62 40.68
CA TYR A 19 -32.04 11.10 39.36
C TYR A 19 -31.89 9.89 38.45
N CYS A 20 -32.91 9.02 38.44
CA CYS A 20 -33.06 8.02 37.40
C CYS A 20 -33.46 8.79 36.15
N ASP A 21 -32.45 9.20 35.39
CA ASP A 21 -32.63 9.65 34.03
C ASP A 21 -32.71 8.39 33.15
N GLU A 22 -33.93 7.99 32.82
CA GLU A 22 -34.16 6.92 31.85
C GLU A 22 -34.17 7.57 30.47
N MET A 23 -33.25 7.17 29.59
CA MET A 23 -33.21 7.68 28.23
C MET A 23 -33.67 6.61 27.25
N LYS A 24 -34.73 6.89 26.49
CA LYS A 24 -35.20 6.03 25.40
C LYS A 24 -34.78 6.62 24.07
N ASN A 25 -34.09 5.82 23.26
CA ASN A 25 -33.78 6.19 21.88
C ASN A 25 -35.05 6.05 21.03
N ILE A 26 -35.31 7.06 20.21
CA ILE A 26 -36.34 7.04 19.18
C ILE A 26 -35.65 6.76 17.86
N ASN A 27 -36.11 5.72 17.15
CA ASN A 27 -35.63 5.36 15.82
C ASN A 27 -36.78 4.71 15.05
N GLU A 28 -37.69 5.54 14.56
CA GLU A 28 -38.92 5.09 13.91
C GLU A 28 -38.88 5.39 12.41
N VAL A 29 -39.20 4.38 11.59
CA VAL A 29 -39.35 4.55 10.14
C VAL A 29 -40.73 5.15 9.87
N LEU A 30 -40.75 6.30 9.20
CA LEU A 30 -41.99 6.96 8.78
C LEU A 30 -42.43 6.49 7.40
N LEU A 31 -41.49 6.46 6.47
CA LEU A 31 -41.69 6.04 5.09
C LEU A 31 -40.47 5.26 4.65
N GLU A 32 -40.71 4.25 3.82
CA GLU A 32 -39.66 3.47 3.19
C GLU A 32 -39.99 3.20 1.74
N ARG A 33 -38.96 3.13 0.90
CA ARG A 33 -39.09 2.78 -0.51
C ARG A 33 -37.90 1.96 -0.97
N LYS A 34 -38.18 0.93 -1.77
CA LYS A 34 -37.17 0.05 -2.36
C LYS A 34 -36.97 0.38 -3.82
N PHE A 35 -35.71 0.42 -4.24
CA PHE A 35 -35.30 0.69 -5.60
C PHE A 35 -34.49 -0.49 -6.14
N PRO A 36 -35.03 -1.27 -7.08
CA PRO A 36 -34.33 -2.45 -7.59
C PRO A 36 -33.13 -2.05 -8.44
N VAL A 37 -31.99 -2.68 -8.16
CA VAL A 37 -30.72 -2.49 -8.85
C VAL A 37 -30.09 -3.83 -9.24
N ARG A 38 -29.32 -3.81 -10.32
CA ARG A 38 -28.40 -4.90 -10.69
C ARG A 38 -27.00 -4.48 -10.27
N VAL A 39 -26.29 -5.33 -9.58
CA VAL A 39 -25.03 -4.99 -8.93
C VAL A 39 -23.98 -5.97 -9.41
N MET A 40 -22.83 -5.44 -9.80
CA MET A 40 -21.62 -6.22 -10.05
C MET A 40 -20.67 -6.01 -8.87
N ASP A 41 -20.37 -7.08 -8.12
CA ASP A 41 -19.44 -7.04 -7.01
C ASP A 41 -17.98 -6.99 -7.49
N LYS A 42 -17.03 -6.79 -6.56
CA LYS A 42 -15.59 -6.80 -6.85
C LYS A 42 -15.02 -8.12 -7.39
N ASN A 43 -15.79 -9.21 -7.28
CA ASN A 43 -15.43 -10.51 -7.85
C ASN A 43 -16.16 -10.75 -9.18
N PHE A 44 -16.78 -9.70 -9.74
CA PHE A 44 -17.55 -9.70 -10.97
C PHE A 44 -18.78 -10.62 -10.95
N ASN A 45 -19.25 -11.00 -9.77
CA ASN A 45 -20.53 -11.67 -9.62
C ASN A 45 -21.65 -10.65 -9.76
N VAL A 46 -22.69 -11.06 -10.48
CA VAL A 46 -23.84 -10.20 -10.69
C VAL A 46 -25.02 -10.65 -9.86
N THR A 47 -25.53 -9.74 -9.03
CA THR A 47 -26.68 -9.94 -8.16
C THR A 47 -27.78 -8.93 -8.49
N LYS A 48 -29.01 -9.26 -8.09
CA LYS A 48 -30.14 -8.34 -8.09
C LYS A 48 -30.47 -8.00 -6.65
N GLU A 49 -30.51 -6.71 -6.35
CA GLU A 49 -30.64 -6.20 -4.99
C GLU A 49 -31.55 -4.98 -4.97
N ASP A 50 -31.94 -4.53 -3.77
CA ASP A 50 -32.73 -3.31 -3.59
C ASP A 50 -31.92 -2.29 -2.79
N ILE A 51 -31.87 -1.05 -3.26
CA ILE A 51 -31.49 0.09 -2.42
C ILE A 51 -32.72 0.51 -1.63
N LEU A 52 -32.63 0.46 -0.30
CA LEU A 52 -33.72 0.90 0.58
C LEU A 52 -33.50 2.35 1.00
N VAL A 53 -34.47 3.21 0.76
CA VAL A 53 -34.50 4.59 1.28
C VAL A 53 -35.52 4.68 2.38
N GLU A 54 -35.07 5.03 3.58
CA GLU A 54 -35.90 5.22 4.77
C GLU A 54 -35.91 6.69 5.18
N ALA A 55 -37.10 7.28 5.30
CA ALA A 55 -37.29 8.50 6.08
C ALA A 55 -37.62 8.11 7.52
N LYS A 56 -36.73 8.47 8.45
CA LYS A 56 -36.84 8.09 9.86
C LYS A 56 -37.00 9.33 10.74
N VAL A 57 -37.62 9.14 11.90
CA VAL A 57 -37.47 10.03 13.05
C VAL A 57 -36.47 9.41 13.98
N ILE A 58 -35.40 10.16 14.26
CA ILE A 58 -34.37 9.76 15.22
C ILE A 58 -34.29 10.76 16.36
N GLY A 59 -33.90 10.29 17.54
CA GLY A 59 -33.77 11.16 18.69
C GLY A 59 -33.75 10.44 20.03
N THR A 60 -34.03 11.19 21.08
CA THR A 60 -34.08 10.74 22.46
C THR A 60 -35.33 11.27 23.15
N HIS A 61 -35.88 10.44 24.03
CA HIS A 61 -36.89 10.81 25.00
C HIS A 61 -36.36 10.44 26.39
N SER A 62 -35.94 11.46 27.12
CA SER A 62 -35.42 11.32 28.48
C SER A 62 -36.54 11.51 29.49
N PHE A 63 -36.48 10.75 30.57
CA PHE A 63 -37.46 10.75 31.63
C PHE A 63 -36.72 10.94 32.96
N ILE A 64 -36.89 12.11 33.55
CA ILE A 64 -36.19 12.58 34.74
C ILE A 64 -37.13 12.50 35.94
N GLY A 65 -36.75 11.73 36.95
CA GLY A 65 -37.47 11.64 38.22
C GLY A 65 -37.64 10.20 38.68
N SER A 66 -38.27 10.02 39.84
CA SER A 66 -38.54 8.70 40.41
C SER A 66 -39.46 7.87 39.50
N ASN A 67 -39.17 6.57 39.35
CA ASN A 67 -40.03 5.64 38.62
C ASN A 67 -41.46 5.70 39.15
N PRO A 68 -42.47 5.76 38.25
CA PRO A 68 -43.82 6.02 38.68
C PRO A 68 -44.47 4.73 39.22
N ALA A 69 -45.33 4.84 40.23
CA ALA A 69 -46.06 3.70 40.80
C ALA A 69 -47.17 3.16 39.86
N ARG A 70 -47.49 3.90 38.80
CA ARG A 70 -48.37 3.55 37.66
C ARG A 70 -47.72 4.07 36.38
N GLU A 71 -47.91 3.42 35.23
CA GLU A 71 -47.15 3.66 33.99
C GLU A 71 -47.18 5.10 33.43
N PHE A 72 -47.95 6.03 34.02
CA PHE A 72 -48.10 7.42 33.55
C PHE A 72 -48.08 8.50 34.66
N ALA A 73 -47.59 8.21 35.88
CA ALA A 73 -47.79 9.11 37.03
C ALA A 73 -46.90 10.38 37.12
N ASP A 74 -47.48 11.38 37.80
CA ASP A 74 -47.37 12.85 37.67
C ASP A 74 -46.06 13.58 38.09
N ASN A 75 -44.99 12.87 38.48
CA ASN A 75 -43.78 13.54 39.01
C ASN A 75 -42.55 13.46 38.09
N ARG A 76 -42.65 12.78 36.94
CA ARG A 76 -41.54 12.71 35.99
C ARG A 76 -41.61 13.88 35.02
N VAL A 77 -40.45 14.51 34.87
CA VAL A 77 -40.19 15.55 33.88
C VAL A 77 -39.53 14.88 32.69
N CYS A 78 -40.02 15.14 31.49
CA CYS A 78 -39.51 14.54 30.27
C CYS A 78 -38.91 15.60 29.34
N ASP A 79 -37.82 15.21 28.70
CA ASP A 79 -37.19 15.95 27.62
C ASP A 79 -37.32 15.14 26.33
N LEU A 80 -37.89 15.75 25.31
CA LEU A 80 -38.04 15.16 23.98
C LEU A 80 -37.15 15.88 23.00
N ASN A 81 -36.32 15.13 22.28
CA ASN A 81 -35.40 15.68 21.30
C ASN A 81 -35.36 14.80 20.05
N VAL A 82 -36.02 15.23 18.97
CA VAL A 82 -36.17 14.44 17.74
C VAL A 82 -35.92 15.26 16.48
N LYS A 83 -35.46 14.59 15.43
CA LYS A 83 -35.31 15.15 14.08
C LYS A 83 -35.60 14.10 13.01
N GLY A 84 -35.93 14.57 11.81
CA GLY A 84 -35.96 13.70 10.62
C GLY A 84 -34.55 13.31 10.18
N MET A 85 -34.44 12.17 9.50
CA MET A 85 -33.23 11.72 8.83
C MET A 85 -33.62 10.87 7.61
N LEU A 86 -32.98 11.12 6.47
CA LEU A 86 -33.03 10.22 5.32
C LEU A 86 -31.84 9.27 5.39
N ASN A 87 -32.11 7.98 5.27
CA ASN A 87 -31.11 6.93 5.28
C ASN A 87 -31.27 6.09 4.01
N THR A 88 -30.17 5.84 3.31
CA THR A 88 -30.11 4.88 2.21
C THR A 88 -29.31 3.67 2.65
N LYS A 89 -29.76 2.48 2.27
CA LYS A 89 -29.12 1.22 2.67
C LYS A 89 -28.87 0.31 1.50
N PHE A 90 -27.66 -0.21 1.43
CA PHE A 90 -27.21 -1.19 0.45
C PHE A 90 -26.67 -2.43 1.19
N GLN A 91 -27.33 -3.58 1.07
CA GLN A 91 -26.90 -4.92 1.52
C GLN A 91 -26.33 -5.14 2.95
N GLN A 92 -26.16 -4.09 3.78
CA GLN A 92 -25.82 -3.99 5.21
C GLN A 92 -25.21 -2.62 5.57
N SER A 93 -24.88 -1.77 4.59
CA SER A 93 -24.39 -0.43 4.85
C SER A 93 -25.50 0.57 5.05
N GLU A 94 -25.24 1.57 5.91
CA GLU A 94 -26.13 2.70 6.12
C GLU A 94 -25.41 3.98 5.69
N SER A 95 -26.04 4.72 4.79
CA SER A 95 -25.58 6.01 4.31
C SER A 95 -26.64 7.06 4.63
N TYR A 96 -26.25 8.09 5.37
CA TYR A 96 -27.17 9.17 5.71
C TYR A 96 -27.15 10.24 4.63
N GLY A 97 -28.34 10.58 4.13
CA GLY A 97 -28.52 11.71 3.23
C GLY A 97 -28.02 12.99 3.91
N LYS A 98 -27.28 13.81 3.17
CA LYS A 98 -26.84 15.16 3.59
C LYS A 98 -27.42 16.20 2.65
N ILE A 99 -27.43 17.48 3.08
CA ILE A 99 -27.86 18.61 2.24
C ILE A 99 -27.02 18.66 0.94
N ASP A 100 -25.74 18.30 1.01
CA ASP A 100 -24.84 18.27 -0.14
C ASP A 100 -25.29 17.26 -1.20
N THR A 101 -25.89 16.13 -0.80
CA THR A 101 -26.44 15.13 -1.72
C THR A 101 -27.52 15.76 -2.60
N ILE A 102 -28.47 16.49 -2.01
CA ILE A 102 -29.55 17.16 -2.76
C ILE A 102 -28.97 18.26 -3.66
N SER A 103 -27.97 18.97 -3.16
CA SER A 103 -27.36 20.08 -3.91
C SER A 103 -26.63 19.59 -5.16
N LEU A 104 -25.99 18.42 -5.08
CA LEU A 104 -25.28 17.78 -6.18
C LEU A 104 -26.22 17.33 -7.31
N TYR A 105 -27.43 16.88 -6.98
CA TYR A 105 -28.43 16.39 -7.93
C TYR A 105 -29.62 17.33 -8.09
N GLY A 106 -29.45 18.59 -7.67
CA GLY A 106 -30.56 19.54 -7.52
C GLY A 106 -31.25 19.86 -8.84
N ASP A 107 -30.54 19.76 -9.96
CA ASP A 107 -31.05 20.10 -11.29
C ASP A 107 -32.03 19.04 -11.81
N TYR A 108 -32.01 17.83 -11.24
CA TYR A 108 -32.98 16.76 -11.52
C TYR A 108 -34.22 16.83 -10.61
N SER A 109 -34.25 17.76 -9.65
CA SER A 109 -35.45 18.01 -8.86
C SER A 109 -36.42 18.91 -9.63
N ILE A 110 -37.70 18.55 -9.59
CA ILE A 110 -38.79 19.38 -10.14
C ILE A 110 -38.74 20.81 -9.59
N ASP A 111 -38.33 20.97 -8.32
CA ASP A 111 -38.25 22.26 -7.63
C ASP A 111 -37.16 22.21 -6.56
N ARG A 112 -35.91 22.40 -6.99
CA ARG A 112 -34.70 22.29 -6.17
C ARG A 112 -34.78 23.09 -4.87
N GLU A 113 -35.19 24.36 -4.95
CA GLU A 113 -35.20 25.26 -3.80
C GLU A 113 -36.24 24.81 -2.76
N ASN A 114 -37.43 24.45 -3.21
CA ASN A 114 -38.47 23.92 -2.33
C ASN A 114 -38.10 22.56 -1.74
N THR A 115 -37.51 21.64 -2.52
CA THR A 115 -37.02 20.35 -2.02
C THR A 115 -35.93 20.56 -0.95
N LEU A 116 -34.98 21.46 -1.18
CA LEU A 116 -33.97 21.84 -0.19
C LEU A 116 -34.60 22.40 1.09
N ASN A 117 -35.58 23.29 0.96
CA ASN A 117 -36.28 23.86 2.10
C ASN A 117 -37.08 22.81 2.88
N GLN A 118 -37.74 21.89 2.18
CA GLN A 118 -38.48 20.78 2.80
C GLN A 118 -37.55 19.80 3.49
N TYR A 119 -36.37 19.52 2.92
CA TYR A 119 -35.38 18.64 3.50
C TYR A 119 -34.72 19.26 4.75
N LYS A 120 -34.34 20.54 4.68
CA LYS A 120 -33.87 21.30 5.86
C LYS A 120 -34.92 21.25 6.95
N ALA A 121 -36.16 21.59 6.60
CA ALA A 121 -37.28 21.52 7.53
C ALA A 121 -37.40 20.12 8.16
N PHE A 122 -37.43 19.04 7.37
CA PHE A 122 -37.52 17.67 7.87
C PHE A 122 -36.43 17.33 8.89
N ASN A 123 -35.19 17.76 8.63
CA ASN A 123 -34.05 17.55 9.51
C ASN A 123 -33.97 18.50 10.71
N ASP A 124 -34.80 19.55 10.76
CA ASP A 124 -34.80 20.49 11.88
C ASP A 124 -35.14 19.77 13.19
N GLN A 125 -34.31 20.05 14.19
CA GLN A 125 -34.43 19.47 15.52
C GLN A 125 -35.62 20.08 16.26
N ASN A 126 -36.51 19.23 16.76
CA ASN A 126 -37.59 19.61 17.65
C ASN A 126 -37.22 19.18 19.06
N SER A 127 -37.00 20.15 19.94
CA SER A 127 -36.67 19.91 21.34
C SER A 127 -37.71 20.54 22.25
N TYR A 128 -38.23 19.74 23.18
CA TYR A 128 -39.07 20.18 24.27
C TYR A 128 -38.42 19.72 25.57
N ARG A 129 -38.03 20.67 26.42
CA ARG A 129 -37.42 20.38 27.72
C ARG A 129 -38.41 20.68 28.83
N GLY A 130 -38.36 19.90 29.90
CA GLY A 130 -39.08 20.18 31.13
C GLY A 130 -40.58 19.93 31.06
N LEU A 131 -41.06 19.04 30.17
CA LEU A 131 -42.49 18.77 30.02
C LEU A 131 -42.97 17.66 30.96
N ASP A 132 -44.24 17.68 31.36
CA ASP A 132 -44.86 16.50 31.98
C ASP A 132 -44.76 15.31 31.01
N CYS A 133 -44.34 14.14 31.51
CA CYS A 133 -44.10 12.98 30.65
C CYS A 133 -45.34 12.53 29.84
N GLU A 134 -46.54 12.61 30.41
CA GLU A 134 -47.78 12.35 29.67
C GLU A 134 -47.93 13.27 28.45
N LYS A 135 -47.69 14.58 28.63
CA LYS A 135 -47.74 15.56 27.55
C LYS A 135 -46.65 15.31 26.51
N SER A 136 -45.46 14.91 26.94
CA SER A 136 -44.35 14.55 26.05
C SER A 136 -44.72 13.36 25.16
N ILE A 137 -45.25 12.28 25.76
CA ILE A 137 -45.73 11.09 25.04
C ILE A 137 -46.87 11.45 24.07
N LEU A 138 -47.86 12.23 24.50
CA LEU A 138 -48.95 12.69 23.66
C LEU A 138 -48.45 13.50 22.46
N ARG A 139 -47.46 14.39 22.66
CA ARG A 139 -46.84 15.15 21.58
C ARG A 139 -46.09 14.24 20.60
N LEU A 140 -45.31 13.30 21.11
CA LEU A 140 -44.56 12.33 20.31
C LEU A 140 -45.53 11.55 19.38
N ASN A 141 -46.52 10.89 19.96
CA ASN A 141 -47.43 9.98 19.25
C ASN A 141 -48.40 10.70 18.31
N SER A 142 -48.94 11.86 18.71
CA SER A 142 -50.07 12.47 18.01
C SER A 142 -49.66 13.57 17.02
N TYR A 143 -48.64 14.37 17.38
CA TYR A 143 -48.31 15.60 16.67
C TYR A 143 -46.98 15.51 15.92
N LEU A 144 -45.92 15.08 16.60
CA LEU A 144 -44.58 15.04 16.00
C LEU A 144 -44.47 13.99 14.92
N PHE A 145 -44.88 12.74 15.17
CA PHE A 145 -44.87 11.73 14.11
C PHE A 145 -45.76 12.12 12.94
N LYS A 146 -46.97 12.63 13.19
CA LYS A 146 -47.87 13.07 12.13
C LYS A 146 -47.28 14.19 11.26
N TRP A 147 -46.62 15.15 11.89
CA TRP A 147 -46.01 16.27 11.16
C TRP A 147 -44.72 15.88 10.44
N GLN A 148 -43.87 15.06 11.05
CA GLN A 148 -42.68 14.53 10.38
C GLN A 148 -43.05 13.58 9.24
N TYR A 149 -44.09 12.77 9.40
CA TYR A 149 -44.63 11.94 8.33
C TYR A 149 -45.10 12.78 7.14
N ARG A 150 -45.82 13.88 7.39
CA ARG A 150 -46.21 14.82 6.32
C ARG A 150 -45.01 15.46 5.61
N ARG A 151 -43.93 15.76 6.34
CA ARG A 151 -42.69 16.28 5.75
C ARG A 151 -41.97 15.24 4.92
N ALA A 152 -41.89 14.00 5.41
CA ALA A 152 -41.34 12.87 4.69
C ALA A 152 -42.12 12.61 3.38
N MET A 153 -43.46 12.68 3.41
CA MET A 153 -44.29 12.53 2.20
C MET A 153 -44.01 13.59 1.13
N LYS A 154 -43.58 14.80 1.53
CA LYS A 154 -43.20 15.83 0.55
C LYS A 154 -41.87 15.52 -0.15
N LEU A 155 -40.99 14.78 0.52
CA LEU A 155 -39.69 14.35 0.00
C LEU A 155 -39.74 13.01 -0.75
N ASP A 156 -40.80 12.21 -0.58
CA ASP A 156 -40.95 10.89 -1.23
C ASP A 156 -40.78 10.94 -2.76
N LYS A 157 -41.29 12.00 -3.39
CA LYS A 157 -41.11 12.24 -4.84
C LYS A 157 -39.64 12.34 -5.27
N ASP A 158 -38.75 12.72 -4.35
CA ASP A 158 -37.33 12.96 -4.60
C ASP A 158 -36.46 11.81 -4.07
N PHE A 159 -37.04 10.71 -3.55
CA PHE A 159 -36.30 9.55 -3.00
C PHE A 159 -35.32 8.94 -3.99
N VAL A 160 -35.64 8.96 -5.29
CA VAL A 160 -34.73 8.55 -6.36
C VAL A 160 -33.42 9.34 -6.33
N LEU A 161 -33.46 10.66 -6.11
CA LEU A 161 -32.25 11.50 -6.09
C LEU A 161 -31.32 11.15 -4.93
N PHE A 162 -31.86 10.65 -3.83
CA PHE A 162 -31.06 10.22 -2.69
C PHE A 162 -30.33 8.89 -2.93
N THR A 163 -30.83 8.02 -3.82
CA THR A 163 -30.15 6.76 -4.17
C THR A 163 -29.06 6.93 -5.21
N VAL A 164 -29.09 8.02 -6.00
CA VAL A 164 -28.11 8.26 -7.09
C VAL A 164 -26.68 8.16 -6.60
N LYS A 165 -26.39 8.67 -5.39
CA LYS A 165 -25.04 8.62 -4.81
C LYS A 165 -24.54 7.19 -4.65
N ASP A 166 -25.37 6.30 -4.15
CA ASP A 166 -25.02 4.90 -3.94
C ASP A 166 -24.86 4.14 -5.28
N ILE A 167 -25.47 4.66 -6.35
CA ILE A 167 -25.33 4.14 -7.71
C ILE A 167 -24.01 4.60 -8.36
N ILE A 168 -23.72 5.91 -8.32
CA ILE A 168 -22.57 6.50 -9.02
C ILE A 168 -21.27 6.48 -8.21
N THR A 169 -21.35 6.25 -6.91
CA THR A 169 -20.18 6.13 -6.03
C THR A 169 -20.45 4.98 -5.06
N PRO A 170 -20.49 3.75 -5.60
CA PRO A 170 -20.78 2.59 -4.78
C PRO A 170 -19.62 2.30 -3.83
N GLU A 171 -19.85 1.41 -2.88
CA GLU A 171 -18.85 1.02 -1.90
C GLU A 171 -17.67 0.28 -2.54
N GLU A 172 -16.53 0.22 -1.84
CA GLU A 172 -15.31 -0.44 -2.33
C GLU A 172 -15.51 -1.91 -2.72
N ASN A 173 -16.54 -2.58 -2.20
CA ASN A 173 -16.83 -3.98 -2.54
C ASN A 173 -17.65 -4.15 -3.83
N LEU A 174 -18.07 -3.06 -4.47
CA LEU A 174 -18.94 -3.06 -5.64
C LEU A 174 -18.27 -2.36 -6.82
N PHE A 175 -18.25 -3.01 -7.98
CA PHE A 175 -17.70 -2.42 -9.20
C PHE A 175 -18.68 -1.48 -9.89
N PHE A 176 -19.93 -1.93 -10.03
CA PHE A 176 -20.97 -1.21 -10.75
C PHE A 176 -22.34 -1.45 -10.13
N VAL A 177 -23.16 -0.42 -10.10
CA VAL A 177 -24.57 -0.49 -9.69
C VAL A 177 -25.41 0.09 -10.82
N TYR A 178 -26.36 -0.70 -11.32
CA TYR A 178 -27.22 -0.33 -12.44
C TYR A 178 -28.68 -0.24 -11.99
N PRO A 179 -29.36 0.90 -12.20
CA PRO A 179 -30.77 1.03 -11.86
C PRO A 179 -31.63 0.10 -12.73
N LYS A 180 -32.61 -0.57 -12.11
CA LYS A 180 -33.63 -1.40 -12.80
C LYS A 180 -35.06 -0.85 -12.59
N PHE A 181 -35.16 0.45 -12.30
CA PHE A 181 -36.42 1.18 -12.12
C PHE A 181 -36.50 2.38 -13.07
N ASN A 182 -37.69 2.97 -13.20
CA ASN A 182 -37.92 4.08 -14.12
C ASN A 182 -37.20 5.34 -13.65
N LEU A 183 -36.41 5.92 -14.56
CA LEU A 183 -35.68 7.18 -14.40
C LEU A 183 -36.06 8.13 -15.53
N SER A 184 -35.93 9.45 -15.32
CA SER A 184 -35.92 10.40 -16.43
C SER A 184 -34.69 10.16 -17.30
N GLU A 185 -34.80 10.49 -18.59
CA GLU A 185 -33.71 10.34 -19.54
C GLU A 185 -32.46 11.12 -19.09
N GLU A 186 -32.65 12.37 -18.65
CA GLU A 186 -31.57 13.24 -18.14
C GLU A 186 -30.81 12.61 -16.96
N LEU A 187 -31.52 12.03 -16.00
CA LEU A 187 -30.91 11.42 -14.82
C LEU A 187 -30.22 10.10 -15.17
N LEU A 188 -30.80 9.33 -16.09
CA LEU A 188 -30.19 8.10 -16.58
C LEU A 188 -28.88 8.40 -17.34
N THR A 189 -28.86 9.42 -18.19
CA THR A 189 -27.67 9.89 -18.90
C THR A 189 -26.59 10.31 -17.92
N PHE A 190 -26.93 11.11 -16.91
CA PHE A 190 -26.00 11.50 -15.86
C PHE A 190 -25.40 10.33 -15.09
N ILE A 191 -26.22 9.33 -14.72
CA ILE A 191 -25.73 8.11 -14.05
C ILE A 191 -24.75 7.38 -14.97
N ASN A 192 -25.07 7.25 -16.26
CA ASN A 192 -24.21 6.57 -17.22
C ASN A 192 -22.87 7.30 -17.41
N GLU A 193 -22.88 8.63 -17.59
CA GLU A 193 -21.68 9.45 -17.69
C GLU A 193 -20.78 9.31 -16.45
N LYS A 194 -21.37 9.23 -15.25
CA LYS A 194 -20.62 9.01 -14.03
C LYS A 194 -20.02 7.62 -13.94
N ILE A 195 -20.75 6.59 -14.35
CA ILE A 195 -20.20 5.23 -14.46
C ILE A 195 -19.02 5.22 -15.44
N ILE A 196 -19.17 5.81 -16.63
CA ILE A 196 -18.09 5.93 -17.63
C ILE A 196 -16.87 6.65 -17.03
N SER A 197 -17.09 7.81 -16.42
CA SER A 197 -16.01 8.59 -15.80
C SER A 197 -15.27 7.79 -14.72
N ASN A 198 -15.98 6.98 -13.93
CA ASN A 198 -15.37 6.11 -12.93
C ASN A 198 -14.53 5.00 -13.57
N VAL A 199 -14.97 4.42 -14.69
CA VAL A 199 -14.17 3.43 -15.43
C VAL A 199 -12.86 4.06 -15.89
N TYR A 200 -12.92 5.22 -16.56
CA TYR A 200 -11.73 5.93 -17.02
C TYR A 200 -10.78 6.26 -15.88
N LYS A 201 -11.32 6.73 -14.74
CA LYS A 201 -10.49 7.02 -13.57
C LYS A 201 -9.83 5.77 -13.00
N ARG A 202 -10.51 4.62 -12.99
CA ARG A 202 -9.93 3.36 -12.49
C ARG A 202 -8.86 2.79 -13.41
N VAL A 203 -9.09 2.80 -14.72
CA VAL A 203 -8.17 2.20 -15.70
C VAL A 203 -7.00 3.12 -16.03
N LEU A 204 -7.28 4.41 -16.28
CA LEU A 204 -6.32 5.37 -16.84
C LEU A 204 -5.88 6.46 -15.85
N ASP A 205 -6.41 6.48 -14.62
CA ASP A 205 -6.15 7.52 -13.61
C ASP A 205 -6.47 8.96 -14.09
N ARG A 206 -7.46 9.09 -14.98
CA ARG A 206 -7.98 10.38 -15.46
C ARG A 206 -9.49 10.34 -15.71
N SER A 207 -10.11 11.50 -15.84
CA SER A 207 -11.49 11.60 -16.32
C SER A 207 -11.57 11.32 -17.83
N ALA A 208 -12.73 10.84 -18.28
CA ALA A 208 -13.06 10.76 -19.69
C ALA A 208 -13.24 12.17 -20.27
N ASP A 209 -12.72 12.39 -21.47
CA ASP A 209 -12.98 13.62 -22.21
C ASP A 209 -14.38 13.59 -22.86
N GLU A 210 -14.88 14.73 -23.33
CA GLU A 210 -16.24 14.87 -23.88
C GLU A 210 -16.52 13.89 -25.04
N TYR A 211 -15.58 13.76 -25.98
CA TYR A 211 -15.69 12.80 -27.08
C TYR A 211 -15.73 11.34 -26.61
N GLU A 212 -14.96 11.00 -25.58
CA GLU A 212 -14.92 9.63 -25.04
C GLU A 212 -16.21 9.28 -24.30
N LEU A 213 -16.79 10.26 -23.59
CA LEU A 213 -18.10 10.14 -22.96
C LEU A 213 -19.18 9.91 -24.01
N GLU A 214 -19.25 10.75 -25.05
CA GLU A 214 -20.21 10.62 -26.14
C GLU A 214 -20.10 9.26 -26.82
N ALA A 215 -18.89 8.85 -27.20
CA ALA A 215 -18.65 7.57 -27.85
C ALA A 215 -19.04 6.38 -26.96
N ALA A 216 -18.73 6.42 -25.65
CA ALA A 216 -19.10 5.35 -24.72
C ALA A 216 -20.62 5.28 -24.48
N LEU A 217 -21.31 6.42 -24.49
CA LEU A 217 -22.78 6.47 -24.39
C LEU A 217 -23.45 5.89 -25.64
N GLU A 218 -22.95 6.22 -26.83
CA GLU A 218 -23.49 5.73 -28.11
C GLU A 218 -23.32 4.21 -28.28
N ASN A 219 -22.18 3.68 -27.83
CA ASN A 219 -21.84 2.26 -27.98
C ASN A 219 -22.23 1.39 -26.77
N LYS A 220 -23.05 1.94 -25.87
CA LYS A 220 -23.55 1.21 -24.70
C LYS A 220 -24.52 0.10 -25.12
N GLU A 221 -24.02 -1.13 -25.16
CA GLU A 221 -24.81 -2.33 -25.47
C GLU A 221 -24.73 -3.36 -24.34
N GLY A 222 -25.81 -4.11 -24.13
CA GLY A 222 -25.85 -5.19 -23.13
C GLY A 222 -26.21 -4.76 -21.70
N GLU A 223 -26.29 -5.74 -20.79
CA GLU A 223 -26.67 -5.49 -19.38
C GLU A 223 -25.49 -5.04 -18.51
N ASP A 224 -24.28 -5.49 -18.82
CA ASP A 224 -23.06 -5.27 -18.02
C ASP A 224 -22.04 -4.37 -18.77
N TRP A 225 -22.56 -3.51 -19.65
CA TRP A 225 -21.82 -2.60 -20.52
C TRP A 225 -20.68 -1.81 -19.86
N GLY A 226 -20.78 -1.47 -18.57
CA GLY A 226 -19.73 -0.76 -17.85
C GLY A 226 -18.50 -1.63 -17.61
N TYR A 227 -18.70 -2.94 -17.41
CA TYR A 227 -17.61 -3.92 -17.39
C TYR A 227 -17.02 -4.11 -18.79
N ASP A 228 -17.87 -4.22 -19.82
CA ASP A 228 -17.38 -4.36 -21.20
C ASP A 228 -16.53 -3.15 -21.61
N LEU A 229 -16.94 -1.93 -21.23
CA LEU A 229 -16.13 -0.71 -21.41
C LEU A 229 -14.81 -0.79 -20.64
N GLN A 230 -14.83 -1.25 -19.39
CA GLN A 230 -13.63 -1.41 -18.56
C GLN A 230 -12.65 -2.41 -19.17
N GLU A 231 -13.15 -3.57 -19.62
CA GLU A 231 -12.37 -4.61 -20.26
C GLU A 231 -11.71 -4.10 -21.55
N ASN A 232 -12.47 -3.44 -22.42
CA ASN A 232 -11.96 -2.83 -23.65
C ASN A 232 -10.89 -1.75 -23.39
N LEU A 233 -11.07 -0.94 -22.35
CA LEU A 233 -10.09 0.08 -21.97
C LEU A 233 -8.83 -0.53 -21.37
N VAL A 234 -8.97 -1.59 -20.55
CA VAL A 234 -7.84 -2.34 -20.00
C VAL A 234 -7.03 -2.98 -21.13
N GLU A 235 -7.69 -3.63 -22.11
CA GLU A 235 -7.00 -4.23 -23.25
C GLU A 235 -6.22 -3.20 -24.07
N LYS A 236 -6.85 -2.06 -24.38
CA LYS A 236 -6.16 -0.96 -25.11
C LYS A 236 -4.99 -0.41 -24.32
N PHE A 237 -5.20 -0.12 -23.04
CA PHE A 237 -4.17 0.43 -22.17
C PHE A 237 -3.01 -0.54 -21.98
N GLU A 238 -3.28 -1.81 -21.74
CA GLU A 238 -2.24 -2.83 -21.59
C GLU A 238 -1.45 -3.02 -22.88
N LYS A 239 -2.12 -3.02 -24.03
CA LYS A 239 -1.45 -3.10 -25.32
C LYS A 239 -0.51 -1.93 -25.58
N GLU A 240 -0.94 -0.70 -25.28
CA GLU A 240 -0.11 0.50 -25.40
C GLU A 240 1.09 0.45 -24.43
N GLU A 241 0.84 0.10 -23.17
CA GLU A 241 1.91 -0.02 -22.17
C GLU A 241 2.90 -1.15 -22.48
N SER A 242 2.41 -2.28 -23.00
CA SER A 242 3.26 -3.41 -23.42
C SER A 242 4.14 -3.03 -24.61
N GLN A 243 3.65 -2.21 -25.55
CA GLN A 243 4.48 -1.71 -26.64
C GLN A 243 5.57 -0.77 -26.12
N ASN A 244 5.21 0.17 -25.25
CA ASN A 244 6.18 1.05 -24.60
C ASN A 244 7.21 0.23 -23.80
N LEU A 245 6.78 -0.86 -23.18
CA LEU A 245 7.64 -1.76 -22.42
C LEU A 245 8.65 -2.48 -23.29
N ASP A 246 8.20 -3.04 -24.42
CA ASP A 246 9.07 -3.74 -25.36
C ASP A 246 10.15 -2.80 -25.91
N GLU A 247 9.79 -1.54 -26.18
CA GLU A 247 10.74 -0.48 -26.57
C GLU A 247 11.74 -0.16 -25.44
N GLU A 248 11.25 0.03 -24.20
CA GLU A 248 12.11 0.27 -23.03
C GLU A 248 13.08 -0.90 -22.78
N ILE A 249 12.60 -2.15 -22.87
CA ILE A 249 13.44 -3.35 -22.72
C ILE A 249 14.49 -3.43 -23.82
N THR A 250 14.12 -3.17 -25.06
CA THR A 250 15.07 -3.19 -26.19
C THR A 250 16.21 -2.20 -25.95
N LEU A 251 15.87 -0.98 -25.51
CA LEU A 251 16.86 0.04 -25.17
C LEU A 251 17.75 -0.38 -23.99
N LEU A 252 17.19 -1.04 -22.97
CA LEU A 252 17.94 -1.55 -21.83
C LEU A 252 18.92 -2.67 -22.25
N LEU A 253 18.50 -3.56 -23.16
CA LEU A 253 19.36 -4.60 -23.72
C LEU A 253 20.50 -4.01 -24.55
N GLU A 254 20.21 -3.04 -25.43
CA GLU A 254 21.25 -2.34 -26.20
C GLU A 254 22.26 -1.61 -25.29
N GLN A 255 21.79 -1.01 -24.20
CA GLN A 255 22.65 -0.39 -23.20
C GLN A 255 23.50 -1.42 -22.46
N ASN A 256 22.93 -2.58 -22.14
CA ASN A 256 23.64 -3.69 -21.51
C ASN A 256 24.77 -4.20 -22.43
N ASP A 257 24.46 -4.51 -23.68
CA ASP A 257 25.44 -4.98 -24.68
C ASP A 257 26.59 -3.98 -24.89
N SER A 258 26.26 -2.67 -24.90
CA SER A 258 27.25 -1.60 -25.00
C SER A 258 28.19 -1.56 -23.79
N ILE A 259 27.64 -1.70 -22.58
CA ILE A 259 28.44 -1.73 -21.35
C ILE A 259 29.30 -3.00 -21.31
N ASP A 260 28.76 -4.15 -21.69
CA ASP A 260 29.51 -5.40 -21.75
C ASP A 260 30.67 -5.30 -22.73
N TYR A 261 30.46 -4.71 -23.91
CA TYR A 261 31.54 -4.41 -24.86
C TYR A 261 32.60 -3.47 -24.26
N LEU A 262 32.21 -2.42 -23.53
CA LEU A 262 33.16 -1.52 -22.87
C LEU A 262 33.96 -2.24 -21.78
N VAL A 263 33.32 -3.12 -21.00
CA VAL A 263 33.97 -3.94 -19.97
C VAL A 263 34.94 -4.93 -20.61
N GLU A 264 34.54 -5.64 -21.66
CA GLU A 264 35.37 -6.61 -22.36
C GLU A 264 36.61 -5.96 -22.97
N ASN A 265 36.46 -4.81 -23.64
CA ASN A 265 37.60 -4.07 -24.17
C ASN A 265 38.54 -3.61 -23.05
N PHE A 266 37.99 -3.04 -21.97
CA PHE A 266 38.79 -2.64 -20.82
C PHE A 266 39.56 -3.84 -20.22
N TRP A 267 38.91 -5.00 -20.18
CA TRP A 267 39.51 -6.24 -19.70
C TRP A 267 40.67 -6.70 -20.58
N ILE A 268 40.48 -6.75 -21.89
CA ILE A 268 41.50 -7.13 -22.87
C ILE A 268 42.70 -6.19 -22.79
N ASP A 269 42.45 -4.88 -22.71
CA ASP A 269 43.50 -3.85 -22.74
C ASP A 269 44.33 -3.80 -21.45
N HIS A 270 43.74 -4.11 -20.29
CA HIS A 270 44.34 -3.79 -19.00
C HIS A 270 44.35 -4.93 -17.98
N CYS A 271 43.45 -5.91 -18.07
CA CYS A 271 43.21 -6.86 -16.98
C CYS A 271 43.81 -8.25 -17.19
N LEU A 272 44.23 -8.60 -18.42
CA LEU A 272 44.80 -9.93 -18.74
C LEU A 272 46.06 -10.28 -17.93
N SER A 273 46.84 -9.28 -17.52
CA SER A 273 48.07 -9.46 -16.70
C SER A 273 47.90 -8.98 -15.25
N SER A 274 46.66 -8.74 -14.82
CA SER A 274 46.35 -8.09 -13.53
C SER A 274 46.92 -8.81 -12.31
N ASP A 275 47.06 -10.14 -12.34
CA ASP A 275 47.71 -10.90 -11.26
C ASP A 275 49.17 -10.51 -11.05
N ILE A 276 49.91 -10.29 -12.14
CA ILE A 276 51.32 -9.93 -12.10
C ILE A 276 51.46 -8.44 -11.78
N ASP A 277 50.66 -7.60 -12.43
CA ASP A 277 50.67 -6.15 -12.24
C ASP A 277 50.29 -5.76 -10.81
N TYR A 278 49.35 -6.49 -10.19
CA TYR A 278 48.91 -6.22 -8.83
C TYR A 278 50.02 -6.50 -7.82
N GLU A 279 50.73 -7.61 -7.97
CA GLU A 279 51.88 -7.92 -7.11
C GLU A 279 53.01 -6.88 -7.26
N LEU A 280 53.22 -6.36 -8.47
CA LEU A 280 54.14 -5.25 -8.75
C LEU A 280 53.67 -3.93 -8.12
N TYR A 281 52.37 -3.62 -8.21
CA TYR A 281 51.74 -2.47 -7.58
C TYR A 281 51.92 -2.50 -6.05
N LEU A 282 51.64 -3.63 -5.39
CA LEU A 282 51.86 -3.80 -3.95
C LEU A 282 53.33 -3.71 -3.55
N ALA A 283 54.24 -4.18 -4.41
CA ALA A 283 55.68 -4.04 -4.17
C ALA A 283 56.16 -2.58 -4.29
N LYS A 284 55.53 -1.77 -5.15
CA LYS A 284 55.89 -0.37 -5.42
C LYS A 284 55.64 0.55 -4.23
N ASP A 285 54.56 0.35 -3.47
CA ASP A 285 54.31 1.10 -2.22
C ASP A 285 55.35 0.79 -1.13
N CYS A 286 55.99 -0.38 -1.19
CA CYS A 286 57.14 -0.68 -0.33
C CYS A 286 58.43 0.05 -0.78
N LEU A 287 58.55 0.38 -2.07
CA LEU A 287 59.70 1.04 -2.69
C LEU A 287 59.71 2.57 -2.50
N ILE A 288 58.54 3.21 -2.38
CA ILE A 288 58.41 4.68 -2.31
C ILE A 288 59.00 5.30 -1.03
N ASN A 289 59.28 4.50 0.01
CA ASN A 289 60.01 4.96 1.21
C ASN A 289 61.54 4.82 1.13
N LEU A 290 62.09 4.42 -0.01
CA LEU A 290 63.54 4.34 -0.22
C LEU A 290 63.92 5.30 -1.36
N SER A 291 64.59 6.39 -0.97
CA SER A 291 65.03 7.50 -1.83
C SER A 291 65.53 7.04 -3.19
N SER A 292 65.05 7.72 -4.23
CA SER A 292 65.46 7.63 -5.63
C SER A 292 66.99 7.67 -5.80
N ASN A 293 67.63 6.51 -5.90
CA ASN A 293 68.84 6.27 -6.70
C ASN A 293 69.39 4.86 -6.39
N SER A 294 68.78 3.82 -6.94
CA SER A 294 69.53 2.58 -7.19
C SER A 294 68.89 1.77 -8.31
N LYS A 295 69.67 1.55 -9.36
CA LYS A 295 69.38 0.62 -10.45
C LYS A 295 69.09 -0.78 -9.89
N ILE A 296 68.02 -1.40 -10.40
CA ILE A 296 67.67 -2.82 -10.68
C ILE A 296 68.28 -3.98 -9.84
N GLU A 297 69.44 -3.85 -9.19
CA GLU A 297 70.11 -4.94 -8.45
C GLU A 297 69.56 -5.19 -7.02
N ASN A 298 68.61 -4.40 -6.51
CA ASN A 298 68.08 -4.56 -5.16
C ASN A 298 66.78 -5.39 -5.03
N PHE A 299 66.23 -5.92 -6.13
CA PHE A 299 64.95 -6.66 -6.12
C PHE A 299 64.92 -7.82 -5.11
N VAL A 300 66.06 -8.49 -4.87
CA VAL A 300 66.15 -9.66 -3.97
C VAL A 300 66.21 -9.26 -2.48
N GLN A 301 66.72 -8.08 -2.13
CA GLN A 301 66.74 -7.60 -0.74
C GLN A 301 65.45 -6.89 -0.34
N LEU A 302 64.78 -6.23 -1.30
CA LEU A 302 63.45 -5.64 -1.13
C LEU A 302 62.38 -6.66 -0.74
N ASP A 303 62.43 -7.86 -1.33
CA ASP A 303 61.50 -8.96 -1.01
C ASP A 303 61.60 -9.46 0.45
N LYS A 304 62.72 -9.23 1.14
CA LYS A 304 62.89 -9.63 2.56
C LYS A 304 62.34 -8.61 3.56
N GLN A 305 62.40 -7.30 3.26
CA GLN A 305 61.91 -6.26 4.18
C GLN A 305 60.39 -6.05 4.09
N CYS A 306 59.78 -6.19 2.91
CA CYS A 306 58.33 -6.07 2.73
C CYS A 306 57.53 -7.29 3.25
N LYS A 307 58.19 -8.42 3.51
CA LYS A 307 57.55 -9.69 3.94
C LYS A 307 56.88 -9.63 5.32
N SER A 308 57.34 -8.78 6.25
CA SER A 308 56.76 -8.71 7.60
C SER A 308 55.45 -7.93 7.65
N ARG A 309 55.29 -6.90 6.79
CA ARG A 309 54.05 -6.11 6.64
C ARG A 309 53.01 -6.87 5.79
N ARG A 310 53.47 -7.54 4.72
CA ARG A 310 52.66 -8.47 3.91
C ARG A 310 52.01 -9.58 4.72
N LYS A 311 52.58 -10.06 5.84
CA LYS A 311 51.97 -11.15 6.63
C LYS A 311 50.70 -10.76 7.40
N LEU A 312 50.51 -9.50 7.77
CA LEU A 312 49.30 -9.03 8.46
C LEU A 312 48.26 -8.48 7.47
N GLU A 313 48.71 -7.82 6.39
CA GLU A 313 47.85 -7.38 5.29
C GLU A 313 47.37 -8.55 4.41
N ASN A 314 48.17 -9.59 4.20
CA ASN A 314 47.72 -10.81 3.50
C ASN A 314 46.66 -11.58 4.30
N LEU A 315 46.71 -11.52 5.64
CA LEU A 315 45.70 -12.15 6.50
C LEU A 315 44.34 -11.41 6.46
N LEU A 316 44.35 -10.14 6.04
CA LEU A 316 43.14 -9.34 5.75
C LEU A 316 42.77 -9.35 4.25
N ARG A 317 43.71 -9.69 3.36
CA ARG A 317 43.56 -9.84 1.89
C ARG A 317 43.31 -11.28 1.42
N ASP A 318 43.04 -12.22 2.33
CA ASP A 318 42.59 -13.58 1.97
C ASP A 318 41.12 -13.62 1.46
N TYR A 319 40.51 -12.46 1.21
CA TYR A 319 39.54 -12.29 0.14
C TYR A 319 40.34 -12.27 -1.17
N PHE A 320 40.52 -13.41 -1.83
CA PHE A 320 41.23 -13.46 -3.12
C PHE A 320 40.52 -12.55 -4.11
N PRO A 321 41.06 -11.34 -4.40
CA PRO A 321 40.34 -10.48 -5.30
C PRO A 321 40.36 -11.13 -6.66
N SER A 322 39.22 -11.12 -7.37
CA SER A 322 39.19 -11.64 -8.73
C SER A 322 40.19 -10.84 -9.59
N ASN A 323 40.60 -11.39 -10.74
CA ASN A 323 41.45 -10.65 -11.68
C ASN A 323 40.79 -9.32 -12.10
N GLY A 324 39.44 -9.28 -12.11
CA GLY A 324 38.66 -8.07 -12.29
C GLY A 324 38.85 -7.06 -11.16
N GLU A 325 38.68 -7.47 -9.92
CA GLU A 325 38.85 -6.58 -8.75
C GLU A 325 40.26 -6.00 -8.66
N LYS A 326 41.28 -6.84 -8.88
CA LYS A 326 42.69 -6.41 -8.92
C LYS A 326 42.89 -5.34 -10.00
N CYS A 327 42.38 -5.60 -11.21
CA CYS A 327 42.47 -4.67 -12.32
C CYS A 327 41.78 -3.34 -12.02
N GLN A 328 40.59 -3.37 -11.43
CA GLN A 328 39.84 -2.18 -11.05
C GLN A 328 40.55 -1.37 -9.97
N GLU A 329 41.10 -2.01 -8.95
CA GLU A 329 41.85 -1.33 -7.88
C GLU A 329 43.05 -0.58 -8.46
N MET A 330 43.83 -1.24 -9.33
CA MET A 330 44.97 -0.64 -10.02
C MET A 330 44.57 0.49 -10.96
N ALA A 331 43.50 0.31 -11.74
CA ALA A 331 42.98 1.34 -12.63
C ALA A 331 42.53 2.59 -11.85
N ARG A 332 41.82 2.42 -10.73
CA ARG A 332 41.40 3.52 -9.84
C ARG A 332 42.58 4.23 -9.20
N ALA A 333 43.62 3.49 -8.85
CA ALA A 333 44.89 4.02 -8.37
C ALA A 333 45.70 4.76 -9.45
N GLY A 334 45.31 4.64 -10.74
CA GLY A 334 45.98 5.27 -11.87
C GLY A 334 47.23 4.53 -12.33
N TYR A 335 47.40 3.26 -11.95
CA TYR A 335 48.55 2.43 -12.34
C TYR A 335 48.69 2.30 -13.86
N TYR A 336 47.57 2.11 -14.57
CA TYR A 336 47.48 2.06 -16.03
C TYR A 336 47.39 3.45 -16.70
N GLY A 337 47.56 4.53 -15.93
CA GLY A 337 47.43 5.92 -16.40
C GLY A 337 46.06 6.54 -16.18
N ASN A 338 45.98 7.87 -16.37
CA ASN A 338 44.75 8.64 -16.13
C ASN A 338 43.62 8.30 -17.10
N GLU A 339 43.93 7.89 -18.33
CA GLU A 339 42.92 7.50 -19.33
C GLU A 339 42.15 6.26 -18.89
N ALA A 340 42.86 5.21 -18.45
CA ALA A 340 42.24 3.98 -17.92
C ALA A 340 41.40 4.26 -16.66
N LYS A 341 41.87 5.17 -15.79
CA LYS A 341 41.13 5.61 -14.60
C LYS A 341 39.80 6.30 -14.96
N LEU A 342 39.80 7.13 -16.00
CA LEU A 342 38.58 7.79 -16.50
C LEU A 342 37.64 6.77 -17.15
N LYS A 343 38.17 5.87 -17.98
CA LYS A 343 37.40 4.79 -18.63
C LYS A 343 36.66 3.93 -17.61
N ILE A 344 37.35 3.39 -16.60
CA ILE A 344 36.70 2.53 -15.58
C ILE A 344 35.64 3.30 -14.76
N SER A 345 35.85 4.59 -14.51
CA SER A 345 34.88 5.43 -13.81
C SER A 345 33.63 5.67 -14.66
N ALA A 346 33.79 5.86 -15.98
CA ALA A 346 32.68 6.02 -16.90
C ALA A 346 31.85 4.74 -17.01
N ILE A 347 32.49 3.57 -17.17
CA ILE A 347 31.79 2.27 -17.24
C ILE A 347 31.00 2.04 -15.94
N LYS A 348 31.59 2.32 -14.77
CA LYS A 348 30.88 2.19 -13.48
C LYS A 348 29.64 3.08 -13.38
N ASN A 349 29.74 4.33 -13.83
CA ASN A 349 28.61 5.26 -13.82
C ASN A 349 27.50 4.76 -14.75
N GLN A 350 27.84 4.34 -15.97
CA GLN A 350 26.88 3.81 -16.94
C GLN A 350 26.18 2.54 -16.43
N ALA A 351 26.92 1.61 -15.80
CA ALA A 351 26.35 0.41 -15.18
C ALA A 351 25.39 0.76 -14.03
N SER A 352 25.74 1.76 -13.21
CA SER A 352 24.86 2.23 -12.13
C SER A 352 23.59 2.89 -12.69
N ASP A 353 23.70 3.67 -13.76
CA ASP A 353 22.56 4.31 -14.40
C ASP A 353 21.62 3.26 -15.02
N LEU A 354 22.17 2.24 -15.68
CA LEU A 354 21.42 1.11 -16.23
C LEU A 354 20.68 0.33 -15.13
N SER A 355 21.34 0.01 -14.02
CA SER A 355 20.71 -0.65 -12.87
C SER A 355 19.56 0.15 -12.27
N ASN A 356 19.76 1.47 -12.09
CA ASN A 356 18.69 2.34 -11.63
C ASN A 356 17.51 2.40 -12.61
N HIS A 357 17.79 2.35 -13.92
CA HIS A 357 16.75 2.35 -14.96
C HIS A 357 15.95 1.05 -14.93
N LEU A 358 16.62 -0.10 -14.85
CA LEU A 358 16.00 -1.42 -14.73
C LEU A 358 15.08 -1.53 -13.51
N ASP A 359 15.53 -1.09 -12.34
CA ASP A 359 14.71 -1.10 -11.12
C ASP A 359 13.44 -0.25 -11.27
N ARG A 360 13.56 0.92 -11.91
CA ARG A 360 12.41 1.80 -12.18
C ARG A 360 11.42 1.16 -13.15
N THR A 361 11.92 0.59 -14.25
CA THR A 361 11.10 -0.12 -15.24
C THR A 361 10.40 -1.32 -14.58
N TYR A 362 11.11 -2.13 -13.80
CA TYR A 362 10.52 -3.25 -13.04
C TYR A 362 9.35 -2.79 -12.17
N LEU A 363 9.55 -1.75 -11.34
CA LEU A 363 8.51 -1.25 -10.43
C LEU A 363 7.32 -0.65 -11.20
N LYS A 364 7.57 0.15 -12.23
CA LYS A 364 6.53 0.77 -13.07
C LYS A 364 5.61 -0.30 -13.65
N TYR A 365 6.17 -1.28 -14.35
CA TYR A 365 5.38 -2.27 -15.07
C TYR A 365 4.75 -3.32 -14.15
N ARG A 366 5.43 -3.70 -13.06
CA ARG A 366 4.81 -4.54 -12.04
C ARG A 366 3.53 -3.89 -11.48
N ASN A 367 3.59 -2.61 -11.14
CA ASN A 367 2.43 -1.89 -10.60
C ASN A 367 1.32 -1.76 -11.65
N ILE A 368 1.66 -1.53 -12.93
CA ILE A 368 0.70 -1.50 -14.03
C ILE A 368 -0.03 -2.84 -14.12
N TYR A 369 0.71 -3.96 -14.24
CA TYR A 369 0.13 -5.29 -14.37
C TYR A 369 -0.70 -5.71 -13.16
N GLU A 370 -0.23 -5.45 -11.94
CA GLU A 370 -1.01 -5.71 -10.72
C GLU A 370 -2.32 -4.92 -10.72
N ARG A 371 -2.28 -3.63 -11.07
CA ARG A 371 -3.47 -2.79 -11.15
C ARG A 371 -4.47 -3.28 -12.21
N VAL A 372 -4.03 -3.62 -13.42
CA VAL A 372 -4.96 -4.02 -14.48
C VAL A 372 -5.55 -5.41 -14.25
N LEU A 373 -4.82 -6.33 -13.62
CA LEU A 373 -5.33 -7.66 -13.26
C LEU A 373 -6.50 -7.59 -12.27
N ASP A 374 -6.50 -6.61 -11.36
CA ASP A 374 -7.60 -6.39 -10.41
C ASP A 374 -8.87 -5.84 -11.08
N LEU A 375 -8.79 -5.36 -12.32
CA LEU A 375 -9.90 -4.75 -13.06
C LEU A 375 -10.60 -5.72 -14.03
N VAL A 376 -10.11 -6.95 -14.17
CA VAL A 376 -10.66 -7.94 -15.10
C VAL A 376 -10.97 -9.25 -14.38
N LYS A 377 -11.92 -10.02 -14.92
CA LYS A 377 -12.32 -11.32 -14.35
C LYS A 377 -11.16 -12.30 -14.34
N THR A 378 -10.90 -12.92 -13.19
CA THR A 378 -9.78 -13.87 -13.00
C THR A 378 -9.87 -15.12 -13.88
N ASP A 379 -11.07 -15.52 -14.29
CA ASP A 379 -11.34 -16.64 -15.19
C ASP A 379 -11.51 -16.23 -16.66
N GLY A 380 -11.32 -14.94 -16.98
CA GLY A 380 -11.41 -14.41 -18.34
C GLY A 380 -10.13 -14.60 -19.16
N ASP A 381 -10.28 -14.69 -20.48
CA ASP A 381 -9.16 -14.82 -21.42
C ASP A 381 -8.18 -13.64 -21.31
N LEU A 382 -8.70 -12.42 -21.15
CA LEU A 382 -7.88 -11.22 -21.00
C LEU A 382 -7.00 -11.26 -19.75
N TYR A 383 -7.53 -11.73 -18.61
CA TYR A 383 -6.72 -11.93 -17.39
C TYR A 383 -5.57 -12.91 -17.65
N GLY A 384 -5.85 -14.02 -18.34
CA GLY A 384 -4.83 -14.99 -18.73
C GLY A 384 -3.73 -14.39 -19.61
N GLN A 385 -4.10 -13.56 -20.59
CA GLN A 385 -3.15 -12.86 -21.47
C GLN A 385 -2.29 -11.87 -20.70
N ILE A 386 -2.91 -10.99 -19.90
CA ILE A 386 -2.20 -10.00 -19.08
C ILE A 386 -1.23 -10.69 -18.11
N LEU A 387 -1.65 -11.80 -17.48
CA LEU A 387 -0.80 -12.57 -16.59
C LEU A 387 0.38 -13.23 -17.33
N GLN A 388 0.17 -13.71 -18.55
CA GLN A 388 1.26 -14.22 -19.39
C GLN A 388 2.25 -13.13 -19.74
N ASN A 389 1.78 -11.94 -20.14
CA ASN A 389 2.63 -10.79 -20.46
C ASN A 389 3.44 -10.34 -19.24
N LYS A 390 2.81 -10.24 -18.06
CA LYS A 390 3.49 -9.97 -16.79
C LYS A 390 4.61 -11.00 -16.53
N ASN A 391 4.32 -12.29 -16.67
CA ASN A 391 5.29 -13.35 -16.43
C ASN A 391 6.43 -13.33 -17.46
N GLN A 392 6.13 -13.03 -18.72
CA GLN A 392 7.13 -12.87 -19.77
C GLN A 392 8.05 -11.70 -19.45
N PHE A 393 7.49 -10.54 -19.10
CA PHE A 393 8.23 -9.36 -18.64
C PHE A 393 9.18 -9.68 -17.49
N GLU A 394 8.67 -10.32 -16.42
CA GLU A 394 9.49 -10.69 -15.27
C GLU A 394 10.62 -11.66 -15.62
N ARG A 395 10.40 -12.56 -16.60
CA ARG A 395 11.45 -13.46 -17.09
C ARG A 395 12.49 -12.73 -17.92
N THR A 396 12.06 -11.84 -18.83
CA THR A 396 12.96 -11.06 -19.67
C THR A 396 13.88 -10.21 -18.81
N LEU A 397 13.34 -9.49 -17.82
CA LEU A 397 14.17 -8.69 -16.90
C LEU A 397 15.14 -9.55 -16.06
N LYS A 398 14.72 -10.75 -15.63
CA LYS A 398 15.63 -11.69 -14.93
C LYS A 398 16.70 -12.28 -15.85
N SER A 399 16.47 -12.31 -17.16
CA SER A 399 17.42 -12.82 -18.15
C SER A 399 18.40 -11.78 -18.66
N ILE A 400 18.23 -10.51 -18.30
CA ILE A 400 19.27 -9.49 -18.48
C ILE A 400 20.41 -9.91 -17.54
N ASP A 401 21.37 -10.62 -18.13
CA ASP A 401 22.49 -11.21 -17.42
C ASP A 401 23.46 -10.12 -17.01
N TRP A 402 23.86 -10.15 -15.74
CA TRP A 402 24.72 -9.15 -15.14
C TRP A 402 26.17 -9.64 -15.14
N ASP A 403 26.68 -10.10 -16.29
CA ASP A 403 28.06 -10.60 -16.40
C ASP A 403 29.08 -9.52 -15.98
N HIS A 404 28.75 -8.23 -16.12
CA HIS A 404 29.55 -7.13 -15.60
C HIS A 404 29.44 -6.94 -14.06
N GLN A 405 28.39 -7.39 -13.37
CA GLN A 405 28.40 -7.42 -11.89
C GLN A 405 29.51 -8.34 -11.37
N LEU A 406 29.83 -9.45 -12.05
CA LEU A 406 30.98 -10.29 -11.69
C LEU A 406 32.34 -9.61 -11.92
N PHE A 407 32.40 -8.61 -12.81
CA PHE A 407 33.55 -7.74 -12.96
C PHE A 407 33.71 -6.78 -11.76
N TYR A 408 32.60 -6.28 -11.18
CA TYR A 408 32.58 -5.29 -10.08
C TYR A 408 32.48 -5.87 -8.66
N GLU A 409 31.81 -7.01 -8.52
CA GLU A 409 31.68 -7.81 -7.31
C GLU A 409 32.56 -9.04 -7.54
N GLY A 410 33.80 -9.04 -7.03
CA GLY A 410 34.57 -10.27 -7.08
C GLY A 410 33.80 -11.38 -6.41
N TYR A 411 34.02 -12.59 -6.93
CA TYR A 411 33.47 -13.84 -6.43
C TYR A 411 33.45 -13.87 -4.89
N LYS A 412 32.32 -13.52 -4.27
CA LYS A 412 32.08 -13.78 -2.86
C LYS A 412 31.72 -15.25 -2.76
N ASP A 413 32.74 -16.09 -2.72
CA ASP A 413 32.58 -17.50 -2.40
C ASP A 413 32.19 -17.61 -0.91
N PHE A 414 30.88 -17.48 -0.63
CA PHE A 414 30.29 -17.48 0.72
C PHE A 414 30.67 -18.74 1.53
N GLY A 415 31.16 -19.81 0.89
CA GLY A 415 31.66 -21.02 1.56
C GLY A 415 32.95 -20.85 2.36
N LYS A 416 33.71 -19.76 2.17
CA LYS A 416 34.98 -19.52 2.88
C LYS A 416 34.88 -18.58 4.08
N GLU A 417 33.73 -17.95 4.30
CA GLU A 417 33.51 -17.05 5.43
C GLU A 417 33.58 -17.82 6.77
N GLU A 418 32.98 -19.01 6.85
CA GLU A 418 33.10 -19.89 8.02
C GLU A 418 34.53 -20.42 8.23
N GLU A 419 35.28 -20.68 7.15
CA GLU A 419 36.69 -21.11 7.25
C GLU A 419 37.61 -19.97 7.72
N LEU A 420 37.29 -18.72 7.32
CA LEU A 420 37.98 -17.50 7.75
C LEU A 420 37.67 -17.19 9.22
N ILE A 421 36.40 -17.28 9.65
CA ILE A 421 36.02 -17.16 11.07
C ILE A 421 36.77 -18.22 11.89
N ARG A 422 36.82 -19.47 11.43
CA ARG A 422 37.55 -20.55 12.10
C ARG A 422 39.07 -20.34 12.12
N LYS A 423 39.66 -19.71 11.10
CA LYS A 423 41.09 -19.33 11.07
C LYS A 423 41.40 -18.13 11.95
N LEU A 424 40.49 -17.16 12.04
CA LEU A 424 40.60 -16.00 12.92
C LEU A 424 40.49 -16.42 14.39
N GLU A 425 39.54 -17.29 14.74
CA GLU A 425 39.40 -17.88 16.08
C GLU A 425 40.64 -18.69 16.48
N ASN A 426 41.22 -19.48 15.56
CA ASN A 426 42.44 -20.24 15.82
C ASN A 426 43.72 -19.38 15.92
N ASN A 427 43.77 -18.23 15.26
CA ASN A 427 44.93 -17.34 15.28
C ASN A 427 44.89 -16.29 16.39
N LEU A 428 43.69 -15.93 16.90
CA LEU A 428 43.52 -15.07 18.07
C LEU A 428 43.99 -15.73 19.38
N HIS A 429 44.20 -17.05 19.40
CA HIS A 429 44.72 -17.79 20.57
C HIS A 429 46.26 -17.86 20.66
N ARG A 430 47.00 -17.13 19.80
CA ARG A 430 48.48 -17.13 19.78
C ARG A 430 49.13 -15.80 20.17
N ILE A 431 48.46 -15.00 21.00
CA ILE A 431 49.18 -14.05 21.86
C ILE A 431 49.53 -14.81 23.14
N PRO A 432 50.81 -15.08 23.45
CA PRO A 432 51.17 -15.58 24.76
C PRO A 432 50.90 -14.46 25.76
N THR A 433 49.72 -14.50 26.39
CA THR A 433 49.43 -13.75 27.60
C THR A 433 50.53 -14.08 28.60
N ILE A 434 51.21 -13.03 29.03
CA ILE A 434 52.19 -13.01 30.12
C ILE A 434 51.71 -13.97 31.22
N ILE A 435 52.48 -15.02 31.49
CA ILE A 435 52.21 -15.95 32.59
C ILE A 435 52.20 -15.16 33.89
N ARG A 436 51.21 -15.44 34.76
CA ARG A 436 51.38 -15.77 36.20
C ARG A 436 50.03 -16.06 36.86
N PRO A 437 49.98 -16.74 38.02
CA PRO A 437 50.32 -18.15 38.24
C PRO A 437 49.19 -18.88 39.03
N GLY A 438 49.11 -20.21 38.98
CA GLY A 438 48.23 -20.91 39.92
C GLY A 438 47.89 -22.35 39.57
N TRP A 439 48.60 -23.28 40.21
CA TRP A 439 48.07 -24.51 40.81
C TRP A 439 47.34 -25.53 39.91
N ILE A 440 48.09 -26.58 39.59
CA ILE A 440 47.79 -28.03 39.61
C ILE A 440 46.32 -28.43 39.91
N ASP A 441 45.69 -29.04 38.90
CA ASP A 441 45.04 -30.39 38.84
C ASP A 441 44.33 -30.91 40.11
N PRO A 442 43.08 -31.45 40.05
CA PRO A 442 42.89 -32.84 39.59
C PRO A 442 41.49 -33.14 39.00
N VAL A 443 41.36 -34.28 38.31
CA VAL A 443 40.19 -35.20 38.20
C VAL A 443 40.01 -35.70 36.75
N ARG A 444 41.00 -36.44 36.22
CA ARG A 444 40.96 -37.92 36.05
C ARG A 444 41.89 -38.42 34.92
N PRO A 445 42.46 -39.64 35.04
CA PRO A 445 43.52 -40.17 34.17
C PRO A 445 43.01 -41.16 33.10
N TYR A 446 43.74 -41.19 31.97
CA TYR A 446 43.93 -42.24 30.94
C TYR A 446 42.72 -42.92 30.23
N ASP A 447 42.80 -42.96 28.90
CA ASP A 447 42.96 -44.23 28.18
C ASP A 447 43.81 -44.07 26.90
N LEU A 448 44.82 -44.93 26.76
CA LEU A 448 45.82 -45.00 25.67
C LEU A 448 45.63 -46.35 24.94
N SER A 449 44.41 -46.68 24.54
CA SER A 449 44.11 -47.89 23.78
C SER A 449 43.27 -47.59 22.54
N GLY A 450 43.88 -47.66 21.36
CA GLY A 450 43.23 -47.44 20.07
C GLY A 450 44.18 -46.79 19.04
N ILE A 451 45.25 -47.46 18.58
CA ILE A 451 45.24 -48.27 17.33
C ILE A 451 45.25 -47.34 16.08
N ASP A 452 46.11 -47.45 15.06
CA ASP A 452 47.14 -48.43 14.68
C ASP A 452 48.19 -47.76 13.77
N PHE A 453 49.44 -48.26 13.76
CA PHE A 453 50.48 -47.88 12.80
C PHE A 453 50.45 -48.79 11.57
N PRO A 454 50.45 -48.27 10.32
CA PRO A 454 50.67 -49.10 9.15
C PRO A 454 52.15 -49.46 9.01
N ARG A 455 52.43 -50.76 9.00
CA ARG A 455 53.69 -51.36 8.53
C ARG A 455 53.64 -51.55 7.02
N ARG A 456 54.44 -50.79 6.28
CA ARG A 456 55.53 -51.25 5.39
C ARG A 456 56.06 -50.08 4.59
#